data_AF-A0AAC8Q170-F1
#
_entry.id   AF-A0AAC8Q170-F1
#
_cell.length_a   1.000
_cell.length_b   1.000
_cell.length_c   1.000
_cell.angle_alpha   90.00
_cell.angle_beta   90.00
_cell.angle_gamma   90.00
#
_symmetry.space_group_name_H-M   'P 1'
#
loop_
_entity.id
_entity.type
_entity.pdbx_description
1 polymer ?
#
loop_
_entity_poly.entity_id
_entity_poly.type
_entity_poly.pdbx_seq_one_letter_code
_entity_poly.pdbx_strand_id
1 'polypeptide(L)'
;MFKQAIVVVTAALALAGCDSVCSRAERVQAGMADKVRPCEEKGFSVRAFDLEKCEEDFQECTDADKQAADEFLDCWEKVRTCSPDNTEPFANELEACLAEHPMRLGCQPF
;
A
#
# COMPACT_ATOMS: atom_id res chain seq x y z
N MET A 1 12.95 -13.31 53.40
CA MET A 1 11.79 -12.52 52.97
C MET A 1 11.93 -12.27 51.48
N PHE A 2 10.87 -12.55 50.71
CA PHE A 2 10.84 -12.58 49.25
C PHE A 2 10.97 -11.19 48.60
N LYS A 3 11.52 -11.17 47.37
CA LYS A 3 10.95 -10.62 46.11
C LYS A 3 12.06 -10.00 45.25
N GLN A 4 12.51 -10.74 44.23
CA GLN A 4 12.05 -10.69 42.84
C GLN A 4 12.78 -9.64 42.00
N ALA A 5 13.53 -10.16 41.03
CA ALA A 5 14.19 -9.45 39.95
C ALA A 5 13.16 -8.67 39.11
N ILE A 6 13.50 -7.45 38.74
CA ILE A 6 12.85 -6.76 37.64
C ILE A 6 13.93 -6.51 36.59
N VAL A 7 14.01 -7.44 35.63
CA VAL A 7 14.60 -7.19 34.33
C VAL A 7 13.65 -6.20 33.65
N VAL A 8 14.02 -4.91 33.61
CA VAL A 8 13.35 -3.96 32.73
C VAL A 8 13.89 -4.25 31.33
N VAL A 9 13.23 -5.18 30.65
CA VAL A 9 13.35 -5.28 29.19
C VAL A 9 12.79 -3.97 28.66
N THR A 10 13.68 -3.08 28.22
CA THR A 10 13.33 -1.93 27.39
C THR A 10 12.75 -2.48 26.09
N ALA A 11 11.45 -2.75 26.08
CA ALA A 11 10.62 -2.90 24.90
C ALA A 11 10.51 -1.52 24.24
N ALA A 12 11.61 -1.04 23.65
CA ALA A 12 11.66 0.17 22.85
C ALA A 12 11.20 -0.10 21.41
N LEU A 13 10.03 -0.72 21.25
CA LEU A 13 9.44 -1.05 19.95
C LEU A 13 7.97 -0.62 19.81
N ALA A 14 7.41 0.13 20.78
CA ALA A 14 5.98 0.42 20.82
C ALA A 14 5.59 1.88 20.51
N LEU A 15 6.42 2.66 19.80
CA LEU A 15 6.13 4.07 19.51
C LEU A 15 6.46 4.55 18.08
N ALA A 16 6.75 3.65 17.13
CA ALA A 16 6.48 3.92 15.73
C ALA A 16 5.07 3.39 15.47
N GLY A 17 4.13 4.26 15.10
CA GLY A 17 2.71 3.93 15.03
C GLY A 17 2.43 2.66 14.22
N CYS A 18 1.54 1.81 14.72
CA CYS A 18 1.04 0.61 14.04
C CYS A 18 0.19 1.00 12.82
N ASP A 19 0.80 1.59 11.81
CA ASP A 19 0.18 1.81 10.52
C ASP A 19 0.52 0.59 9.66
N SER A 20 -0.47 -0.27 9.40
CA SER A 20 -0.24 -1.50 8.63
C SER A 20 -0.06 -1.17 7.14
N VAL A 21 0.55 -2.07 6.37
CA VAL A 21 0.61 -1.95 4.91
C VAL A 21 -0.80 -1.79 4.31
N CYS A 22 -1.81 -2.41 4.92
CA CYS A 22 -3.21 -2.28 4.54
C CYS A 22 -3.81 -0.90 4.86
N SER A 23 -3.53 -0.34 6.04
CA SER A 23 -3.94 1.03 6.39
C SER A 23 -3.27 2.06 5.48
N ARG A 24 -2.01 1.81 5.07
CA ARG A 24 -1.33 2.61 4.05
C ARG A 24 -1.98 2.45 2.68
N ALA A 25 -2.28 1.22 2.26
CA ALA A 25 -2.94 0.92 1.00
C ALA A 25 -4.29 1.63 0.88
N GLU A 26 -5.08 1.66 1.96
CA GLU A 26 -6.34 2.40 2.03
C GLU A 26 -6.15 3.88 1.69
N ARG A 27 -5.17 4.53 2.34
CA ARG A 27 -4.87 5.95 2.11
C ARG A 27 -4.37 6.20 0.70
N VAL A 28 -3.46 5.35 0.21
CA VAL A 28 -2.93 5.47 -1.15
C VAL A 28 -4.06 5.34 -2.14
N GLN A 29 -4.96 4.36 -1.97
CA GLN A 29 -6.10 4.14 -2.85
C GLN A 29 -7.12 5.29 -2.83
N ALA A 30 -7.40 5.87 -1.66
CA ALA A 30 -8.18 7.09 -1.56
C ALA A 30 -7.50 8.24 -2.36
N GLY A 31 -6.18 8.36 -2.25
CA GLY A 31 -5.39 9.31 -3.04
C GLY A 31 -5.36 8.99 -4.54
N MET A 32 -5.39 7.71 -4.93
CA MET A 32 -5.47 7.30 -6.34
C MET A 32 -6.74 7.82 -6.97
N ALA A 33 -7.89 7.71 -6.28
CA ALA A 33 -9.16 8.23 -6.75
C ALA A 33 -9.07 9.73 -7.08
N ASP A 34 -8.44 10.52 -6.21
CA ASP A 34 -8.20 11.94 -6.47
C ASP A 34 -7.23 12.18 -7.64
N LYS A 35 -6.19 11.34 -7.80
CA LYS A 35 -5.24 11.40 -8.92
C LYS A 35 -5.89 11.05 -10.26
N VAL A 36 -6.86 10.12 -10.30
CA VAL A 36 -7.51 9.69 -11.55
C VAL A 36 -8.73 10.51 -11.92
N ARG A 37 -9.45 11.09 -10.95
CA ARG A 37 -10.74 11.79 -11.16
C ARG A 37 -10.74 12.78 -12.34
N PRO A 38 -9.68 13.59 -12.58
CA PRO A 38 -9.67 14.50 -13.73
C PRO A 38 -9.67 13.81 -15.11
N CYS A 39 -9.42 12.50 -15.15
CA CYS A 39 -9.34 11.68 -16.36
C CYS A 39 -10.32 10.48 -16.32
N GLU A 40 -11.30 10.48 -15.43
CA GLU A 40 -12.23 9.35 -15.26
C GLU A 40 -13.00 9.03 -16.57
N GLU A 41 -13.36 10.07 -17.33
CA GLU A 41 -13.98 9.95 -18.67
C GLU A 41 -13.08 9.28 -19.72
N LYS A 42 -11.78 9.11 -19.43
CA LYS A 42 -10.82 8.38 -20.27
C LYS A 42 -10.72 6.89 -19.91
N GLY A 43 -11.53 6.42 -18.96
CA GLY A 43 -11.59 5.02 -18.55
C GLY A 43 -10.68 4.67 -17.35
N PHE A 44 -10.03 5.65 -16.72
CA PHE A 44 -9.31 5.43 -15.48
C PHE A 44 -10.31 5.32 -14.32
N SER A 45 -10.36 4.16 -13.67
CA SER A 45 -11.15 3.95 -12.46
C SER A 45 -10.33 3.18 -11.44
N VAL A 46 -10.57 3.49 -10.17
CA VAL A 46 -9.97 2.79 -9.03
C VAL A 46 -11.09 1.99 -8.38
N ARG A 47 -10.86 0.71 -8.09
CA ARG A 47 -11.84 -0.10 -7.35
C ARG A 47 -11.97 0.42 -5.92
N ALA A 48 -12.99 0.01 -5.18
CA ALA A 48 -13.04 0.25 -3.75
C ALA A 48 -11.95 -0.57 -3.04
N PHE A 49 -11.30 0.00 -2.02
CA PHE A 49 -10.43 -0.76 -1.11
C PHE A 49 -11.30 -1.45 -0.07
N ASP A 50 -10.91 -2.65 0.33
CA ASP A 50 -11.48 -3.34 1.47
C ASP A 50 -10.35 -3.61 2.47
N LEU A 51 -10.33 -2.79 3.54
CA LEU A 51 -9.30 -2.86 4.57
C LEU A 51 -9.34 -4.19 5.32
N GLU A 52 -10.53 -4.68 5.64
CA GLU A 52 -10.70 -5.94 6.39
C GLU A 52 -10.20 -7.12 5.55
N LYS A 53 -10.59 -7.18 4.27
CA LYS A 53 -10.09 -8.16 3.31
C LYS A 53 -8.56 -8.11 3.18
N CYS A 54 -7.99 -6.90 3.12
CA CYS A 54 -6.54 -6.74 3.04
C CYS A 54 -5.86 -7.30 4.29
N GLU A 55 -6.34 -6.95 5.49
CA GLU A 55 -5.74 -7.43 6.74
C GLU A 55 -5.81 -8.95 6.87
N GLU A 56 -6.92 -9.57 6.46
CA GLU A 56 -7.05 -11.03 6.38
C GLU A 56 -6.03 -11.65 5.43
N ASP A 57 -5.94 -11.15 4.20
CA ASP A 57 -5.02 -11.69 3.19
C ASP A 57 -3.55 -11.42 3.57
N PHE A 58 -3.25 -10.33 4.28
CA PHE A 58 -1.91 -9.94 4.71
C PHE A 58 -1.33 -10.81 5.83
N GLN A 59 -2.17 -11.52 6.58
CA GLN A 59 -1.72 -12.49 7.58
C GLN A 59 -1.02 -13.70 6.96
N GLU A 60 -1.43 -14.08 5.74
CA GLU A 60 -0.87 -15.24 5.02
C GLU A 60 0.32 -14.88 4.11
N CYS A 61 0.63 -13.59 3.99
CA CYS A 61 1.75 -13.08 3.19
C CYS A 61 3.13 -13.34 3.80
N THR A 62 4.10 -13.63 2.95
CA THR A 62 5.51 -13.60 3.33
C THR A 62 6.01 -12.17 3.51
N ASP A 63 7.13 -11.99 4.21
CA ASP A 63 7.76 -10.66 4.34
C ASP A 63 8.16 -10.06 2.99
N ALA A 64 8.48 -10.91 2.00
CA ALA A 64 8.78 -10.47 0.64
C ALA A 64 7.52 -9.93 -0.07
N ASP A 65 6.35 -10.56 0.13
CA ASP A 65 5.10 -10.07 -0.44
C ASP A 65 4.69 -8.73 0.20
N LYS A 66 4.90 -8.59 1.52
CA LYS A 66 4.66 -7.34 2.24
C LYS A 66 5.58 -6.22 1.76
N GLN A 67 6.87 -6.52 1.55
CA GLN A 67 7.81 -5.56 0.99
C GLN A 67 7.42 -5.14 -0.43
N ALA A 68 7.05 -6.09 -1.30
CA ALA A 68 6.62 -5.78 -2.66
C ALA A 68 5.36 -4.90 -2.69
N ALA A 69 4.43 -5.12 -1.76
CA ALA A 69 3.27 -4.25 -1.59
C ALA A 69 3.67 -2.83 -1.15
N ASP A 70 4.59 -2.70 -0.19
CA ASP A 70 5.09 -1.39 0.23
C ASP A 70 5.79 -0.63 -0.91
N GLU A 71 6.60 -1.31 -1.71
CA GLU A 71 7.27 -0.72 -2.87
C GLU A 71 6.27 -0.28 -3.95
N PHE A 72 5.21 -1.07 -4.18
CA PHE A 72 4.13 -0.68 -5.08
C PHE A 72 3.38 0.56 -4.58
N LEU A 73 3.08 0.63 -3.28
CA LEU A 73 2.44 1.80 -2.66
C LEU A 73 3.32 3.05 -2.78
N ASP A 74 4.63 2.90 -2.53
CA ASP A 74 5.62 3.96 -2.75
C ASP A 74 5.62 4.46 -4.20
N CYS A 75 5.50 3.56 -5.17
CA CYS A 75 5.44 3.93 -6.58
C CYS A 75 4.19 4.76 -6.88
N TRP A 76 3.02 4.29 -6.42
CA TRP A 76 1.76 5.01 -6.62
C TRP A 76 1.68 6.37 -5.96
N GLU A 77 2.29 6.53 -4.79
CA GLU A 77 2.37 7.83 -4.12
C GLU A 77 3.14 8.86 -4.97
N LYS A 78 4.09 8.42 -5.79
CA LYS A 78 4.90 9.28 -6.69
C LYS A 78 4.25 9.56 -8.04
N VAL A 79 3.29 8.74 -8.47
CA VAL A 79 2.54 8.98 -9.73
C VAL A 79 1.89 10.36 -9.68
N ARG A 80 1.99 11.12 -10.77
CA ARG A 80 1.37 12.44 -10.85
C ARG A 80 -0.17 12.39 -10.80
N THR A 81 -0.82 13.50 -10.51
CA THR A 81 -2.26 13.62 -10.77
C THR A 81 -2.51 13.69 -12.27
N CYS A 82 -3.50 12.94 -12.74
CA CYS A 82 -3.91 12.97 -14.13
C CYS A 82 -4.56 14.32 -14.47
N SER A 83 -4.39 14.74 -15.71
CA SER A 83 -4.98 15.92 -16.32
C SER A 83 -5.14 15.67 -17.82
N PRO A 84 -5.96 16.47 -18.53
CA PRO A 84 -6.12 16.35 -19.97
C PRO A 84 -4.79 16.45 -20.76
N ASP A 85 -3.82 17.20 -20.25
CA ASP A 85 -2.56 17.48 -20.95
C ASP A 85 -1.46 16.46 -20.64
N ASN A 86 -1.66 15.57 -19.67
CA ASN A 86 -0.67 14.58 -19.23
C ASN A 86 -1.21 13.14 -19.15
N THR A 87 -2.34 12.86 -19.79
CA THR A 87 -3.00 11.54 -19.72
C THR A 87 -2.08 10.39 -20.13
N GLU A 88 -1.29 10.55 -21.20
CA GLU A 88 -0.32 9.53 -21.65
C GLU A 88 0.87 9.36 -20.68
N PRO A 89 1.56 10.44 -20.25
CA PRO A 89 2.56 10.35 -19.17
C PRO A 89 2.03 9.72 -17.88
N PHE A 90 0.79 10.04 -17.49
CA PHE A 90 0.13 9.43 -16.33
C PHE A 90 -0.07 7.94 -16.52
N ALA A 91 -0.61 7.51 -17.67
CA ALA A 91 -0.78 6.09 -18.00
C ALA A 91 0.55 5.33 -17.96
N ASN A 92 1.60 5.91 -18.54
CA ASN A 92 2.94 5.32 -18.56
C ASN A 92 3.52 5.16 -17.15
N GLU A 93 3.30 6.12 -16.25
CA GLU A 93 3.72 6.01 -14.84
C GLU A 93 2.96 4.89 -14.10
N LEU A 94 1.67 4.73 -14.38
CA LEU A 94 0.89 3.63 -13.82
C LEU A 94 1.36 2.27 -14.31
N GLU A 95 1.58 2.14 -15.62
CA GLU A 95 2.09 0.91 -16.22
C GLU A 95 3.49 0.57 -15.69
N ALA A 96 4.35 1.58 -15.50
CA ALA A 96 5.67 1.38 -14.89
C ALA A 96 5.55 0.82 -13.46
N CYS A 97 4.71 1.42 -12.60
CA CYS A 97 4.49 0.90 -11.25
C CYS A 97 3.97 -0.54 -11.24
N LEU A 98 3.06 -0.89 -12.16
CA LEU A 98 2.51 -2.24 -12.28
C LEU A 98 3.52 -3.25 -12.84
N ALA A 99 4.42 -2.82 -13.73
CA ALA A 99 5.43 -3.67 -14.35
C ALA A 99 6.64 -3.92 -13.42
N GLU A 100 7.07 -2.90 -12.68
CA GLU A 100 8.19 -2.96 -11.73
C GLU A 100 7.80 -3.66 -10.43
N HIS A 101 6.54 -3.49 -10.02
CA HIS A 101 5.99 -4.12 -8.83
C HIS A 101 4.71 -4.88 -9.23
N PRO A 102 4.85 -6.05 -9.87
CA PRO A 102 3.70 -6.89 -10.19
C PRO A 102 3.08 -7.31 -8.85
N MET A 103 2.07 -6.55 -8.42
CA MET A 103 1.39 -6.85 -7.18
C MET A 103 0.84 -8.26 -7.29
N ARG A 104 1.31 -9.13 -6.40
CA ARG A 104 0.50 -10.24 -5.91
C ARG A 104 -0.58 -9.64 -5.00
N LEU A 105 -1.55 -8.94 -5.60
CA LEU A 105 -2.74 -8.51 -4.88
C LEU A 105 -3.46 -9.79 -4.44
N GLY A 106 -3.38 -10.08 -3.15
CA GLY A 106 -3.74 -11.37 -2.59
C GLY A 106 -2.52 -12.27 -2.60
N CYS A 107 -2.04 -12.59 -1.41
CA CYS A 107 -0.91 -13.49 -1.19
C CYS A 107 -1.25 -14.91 -1.60
N GLN A 108 -1.25 -15.14 -2.92
CA GLN A 108 -1.33 -16.45 -3.50
C GLN A 108 -0.10 -16.75 -4.37
N PRO A 109 0.53 -17.91 -4.16
CA PRO A 109 1.44 -18.49 -5.12
C PRO A 109 0.64 -18.94 -6.34
N PHE A 110 1.13 -18.62 -7.54
CA PHE A 110 0.93 -19.49 -8.69
C PHE A 110 2.19 -20.36 -8.83
#